data_AF-A0A2S6QYX5-F1
#
_entry.id   AF-A0A2S6QYX5-F1
#
_cell.length_a   1.000
_cell.length_b   1.000
_cell.length_c   1.000
_cell.angle_alpha   90.00
_cell.angle_beta   90.00
_cell.angle_gamma   90.00
#
_symmetry.space_group_name_H-M   'P 1'
#
loop_
_entity.id
_entity.type
_entity.pdbx_description
1 polymer ?
#
loop_
_entity_poly.entity_id
_entity_poly.type
_entity_poly.pdbx_seq_one_letter_code
_entity_poly.pdbx_strand_id
1 'polypeptide(L)'
;VDSEFHLGIARAARNGYLLAAIEEARAAMFLPIGAVFRRLEDNSNAYHEAIFAALKAGDADAAEAAMRAHLRVSRDGVEGLVQRTFPVKG
;
A
#
# COMPACT_ATOMS: atom_id res chain seq x y z
N VAL A 1 -10.33 1.18 3.68
CA VAL A 1 -10.50 0.03 2.75
C VAL A 1 -9.16 -0.59 2.38
N ASP A 2 -8.11 0.22 2.21
CA ASP A 2 -6.76 -0.24 1.85
C ASP A 2 -6.15 -1.24 2.87
N SER A 3 -6.19 -0.97 4.19
CA SER A 3 -5.60 -1.90 5.17
C SER A 3 -6.22 -3.30 5.16
N GLU A 4 -7.55 -3.40 5.12
CA GLU A 4 -8.23 -4.71 5.10
C GLU A 4 -7.94 -5.51 3.83
N PHE A 5 -7.75 -4.84 2.69
CA PHE A 5 -7.37 -5.51 1.45
C PHE A 5 -6.00 -6.19 1.58
N HIS A 6 -4.99 -5.46 2.09
CA HIS A 6 -3.65 -6.00 2.29
C HIS A 6 -3.63 -7.13 3.31
N LEU A 7 -4.36 -6.98 4.41
CA LEU A 7 -4.49 -8.02 5.43
C LEU A 7 -5.23 -9.26 4.91
N GLY A 8 -6.22 -9.08 4.02
CA GLY A 8 -6.90 -10.18 3.33
C GLY A 8 -5.93 -11.05 2.52
N ILE A 9 -5.07 -10.42 1.72
CA ILE A 9 -4.04 -11.12 0.94
C ILE A 9 -3.04 -11.82 1.87
N ALA A 10 -2.58 -11.14 2.92
CA ALA A 10 -1.63 -11.69 3.88
C ALA A 10 -2.17 -12.94 4.59
N ARG A 11 -3.44 -12.90 5.02
CA ARG A 11 -4.13 -14.06 5.61
C ARG A 11 -4.25 -15.22 4.62
N ALA A 12 -4.55 -14.93 3.34
CA ALA A 12 -4.64 -15.94 2.30
C ALA A 12 -3.31 -16.67 2.01
N ALA A 13 -2.17 -16.01 2.26
CA ALA A 13 -0.85 -16.63 2.13
C ALA A 13 -0.56 -17.70 3.21
N ARG A 14 -1.35 -17.76 4.29
CA ARG A 14 -1.21 -18.71 5.41
C ARG A 14 0.20 -18.79 6.00
N ASN A 15 0.89 -17.64 6.02
CA ASN A 15 2.22 -17.50 6.62
C ASN A 15 2.17 -16.43 7.71
N GLY A 16 2.28 -16.84 8.97
CA GLY A 16 2.19 -15.95 10.12
C GLY A 16 3.26 -14.86 10.14
N TYR A 17 4.45 -15.14 9.61
CA TYR A 17 5.53 -14.14 9.51
C TYR A 17 5.19 -13.03 8.50
N LEU A 18 4.60 -13.40 7.35
CA LEU A 18 4.17 -12.42 6.36
C LEU A 18 3.00 -11.58 6.87
N LEU A 19 2.06 -12.19 7.57
CA LEU A 19 0.94 -11.48 8.19
C LEU A 19 1.45 -10.44 9.20
N ALA A 20 2.32 -10.83 10.12
CA ALA A 20 2.87 -9.93 11.13
C ALA A 20 3.62 -8.75 10.50
N ALA A 21 4.47 -9.00 9.49
CA ALA A 21 5.22 -7.96 8.80
C ALA A 21 4.29 -6.96 8.07
N ILE A 22 3.21 -7.44 7.46
CA ILE A 22 2.24 -6.59 6.78
C ILE A 22 1.44 -5.79 7.82
N GLU A 23 0.98 -6.40 8.91
CA GLU A 23 0.28 -5.71 10.00
C GLU A 23 1.10 -4.55 10.58
N GLU A 24 2.39 -4.78 10.84
CA GLU A 24 3.31 -3.75 11.32
C GLU A 24 3.44 -2.60 10.31
N ALA A 25 3.67 -2.91 9.03
CA ALA A 25 3.79 -1.90 7.98
C ALA A 25 2.50 -1.07 7.83
N ARG A 26 1.33 -1.73 7.93
CA ARG A 26 0.02 -1.06 7.87
C ARG A 26 -0.21 -0.16 9.09
N ALA A 27 0.19 -0.59 10.28
CA ALA A 27 0.06 0.21 11.49
C ALA A 27 0.96 1.47 11.44
N ALA A 28 2.18 1.34 10.89
CA ALA A 28 3.12 2.45 10.76
C ALA A 28 2.57 3.61 9.90
N MET A 29 1.69 3.32 8.92
CA MET A 29 1.03 4.34 8.10
C MET A 29 0.09 5.27 8.90
N PHE A 30 -0.27 4.94 10.15
CA PHE A 30 -1.17 5.73 11.01
C PHE A 30 -0.49 6.41 12.19
N LEU A 31 0.84 6.36 12.29
CA LEU A 31 1.64 7.12 13.28
C LEU A 31 1.48 8.65 13.06
N PRO A 32 2.09 9.57 13.83
CA PRO A 32 1.85 11.02 13.67
C PRO A 32 2.11 11.58 12.26
N ILE A 33 2.95 10.90 11.47
CA ILE A 33 3.10 11.13 10.02
C ILE A 33 1.82 10.72 9.24
N GLY A 34 1.07 9.73 9.69
CA GLY A 34 -0.19 9.20 9.13
C GLY A 34 -1.34 10.18 8.89
N ALA A 35 -1.34 11.36 9.51
CA ALA A 35 -2.27 12.42 9.14
C ALA A 35 -2.06 12.91 7.68
N VAL A 36 -0.83 12.79 7.16
CA VAL A 36 -0.43 13.02 5.75
C VAL A 36 -1.05 11.97 4.82
N PHE A 37 -1.12 10.71 5.26
CA PHE A 37 -1.61 9.59 4.47
C PHE A 37 -3.13 9.62 4.23
N ARG A 38 -3.92 10.12 5.19
CA ARG A 38 -5.39 10.24 5.05
C ARG A 38 -5.86 11.09 3.85
N ARG A 39 -4.99 11.95 3.28
CA ARG A 39 -5.33 12.81 2.12
C ARG A 39 -5.01 12.16 0.77
N LEU A 40 -4.32 11.01 0.75
CA LEU A 40 -3.88 10.32 -0.47
C LEU A 40 -4.82 9.17 -0.90
N GLU A 41 -5.78 8.76 -0.05
CA GLU A 41 -6.62 7.56 -0.24
C GLU A 41 -7.63 7.63 -1.41
N ASP A 42 -7.85 8.79 -2.05
CA ASP A 42 -8.85 8.90 -3.12
C ASP A 42 -8.43 8.21 -4.45
N ASN A 43 -7.19 7.72 -4.59
CA ASN A 43 -6.67 7.16 -5.85
C ASN A 43 -6.27 5.66 -5.81
N SER A 44 -6.57 4.95 -4.72
CA SER A 44 -6.12 3.54 -4.52
C SER A 44 -7.02 2.46 -5.12
N ASN A 45 -8.25 2.78 -5.52
CA ASN A 45 -9.23 1.74 -5.91
C ASN A 45 -8.87 1.00 -7.22
N ALA A 46 -8.33 1.70 -8.22
CA ALA A 46 -7.97 1.08 -9.50
C ALA A 46 -6.83 0.06 -9.37
N TYR A 47 -5.89 0.27 -8.43
CA TYR A 47 -4.79 -0.66 -8.21
C TYR A 47 -5.24 -1.94 -7.49
N HIS A 48 -6.20 -1.85 -6.57
CA HIS A 48 -6.75 -3.03 -5.90
C HIS A 48 -7.51 -3.95 -6.84
N GLU A 49 -8.24 -3.41 -7.81
CA GLU A 49 -8.92 -4.21 -8.83
C GLU A 49 -7.94 -5.04 -9.67
N ALA A 50 -6.82 -4.43 -10.11
CA ALA A 50 -5.79 -5.11 -10.88
C ALA A 50 -5.12 -6.24 -10.08
N ILE A 51 -4.78 -5.99 -8.82
CA ILE A 51 -4.21 -6.99 -7.92
C ILE A 51 -5.19 -8.15 -7.73
N PHE A 52 -6.46 -7.84 -7.44
CA PHE A 52 -7.48 -8.85 -7.22
C PHE A 52 -7.74 -9.70 -8.46
N ALA A 53 -7.77 -9.09 -9.65
CA ALA A 53 -7.93 -9.81 -10.92
C ALA A 53 -6.78 -10.79 -11.16
N ALA A 54 -5.53 -10.39 -10.92
CA ALA A 54 -4.36 -11.25 -11.07
C ALA A 54 -4.38 -12.42 -10.06
N LEU A 55 -4.69 -12.13 -8.79
CA LEU A 55 -4.84 -13.18 -7.76
C LEU A 55 -5.96 -14.17 -8.11
N LYS A 56 -7.09 -13.68 -8.62
CA LYS A 56 -8.21 -14.53 -9.04
C LYS A 56 -7.86 -15.42 -10.24
N ALA A 57 -6.99 -14.94 -11.14
CA ALA A 57 -6.47 -15.70 -12.26
C ALA A 57 -5.38 -16.72 -11.85
N GLY A 58 -4.86 -16.65 -10.62
CA GLY A 58 -3.73 -17.47 -10.17
C GLY A 58 -2.38 -17.03 -10.74
N ASP A 59 -2.30 -15.80 -11.27
CA ASP A 59 -1.09 -15.23 -11.85
C ASP A 59 -0.29 -14.47 -10.78
N ALA A 60 0.69 -15.16 -10.20
CA ALA A 60 1.50 -14.63 -9.12
C ALA A 60 2.38 -13.45 -9.56
N ASP A 61 2.96 -13.52 -10.76
CA ASP A 61 3.85 -12.49 -11.30
C ASP A 61 3.07 -11.20 -11.60
N ALA A 62 1.87 -11.32 -12.18
CA ALA A 62 1.00 -10.18 -12.41
C ALA A 62 0.51 -9.55 -11.09
N ALA A 63 0.20 -10.36 -10.08
CA ALA A 63 -0.20 -9.87 -8.77
C ALA A 63 0.94 -9.11 -8.08
N GLU A 64 2.16 -9.62 -8.15
CA GLU A 64 3.35 -8.95 -7.63
C GLU A 64 3.60 -7.62 -8.36
N ALA A 65 3.58 -7.62 -9.69
CA ALA A 65 3.79 -6.43 -10.49
C ALA A 65 2.77 -5.33 -10.18
N ALA A 66 1.50 -5.70 -10.04
CA ALA A 66 0.41 -4.79 -9.70
C ALA A 66 0.57 -4.22 -8.27
N MET A 67 0.90 -5.06 -7.28
CA MET A 67 1.17 -4.61 -5.91
C MET A 67 2.38 -3.67 -5.86
N ARG A 68 3.44 -3.98 -6.60
CA ARG A 68 4.62 -3.11 -6.68
C ARG A 68 4.29 -1.73 -7.28
N ALA A 69 3.42 -1.69 -8.28
CA ALA A 69 2.94 -0.42 -8.85
C ALA A 69 2.13 0.38 -7.84
N HIS A 70 1.21 -0.26 -7.12
CA HIS A 70 0.42 0.34 -6.03
C HIS A 70 1.31 0.99 -4.96
N LEU A 71 2.33 0.25 -4.47
CA LEU A 71 3.22 0.73 -3.43
C LEU A 71 4.10 1.90 -3.88
N ARG A 72 4.55 1.90 -5.15
CA ARG A 72 5.30 3.05 -5.71
C ARG A 72 4.47 4.32 -5.71
N VAL A 73 3.22 4.24 -6.18
CA VAL A 73 2.32 5.41 -6.23
C VAL A 73 2.06 5.95 -4.83
N SER A 74 1.81 5.06 -3.87
CA SER A 74 1.63 5.44 -2.46
C SER A 74 2.87 6.15 -1.91
N ARG A 75 4.07 5.62 -2.16
CA ARG A 75 5.34 6.22 -1.74
C ARG A 75 5.56 7.58 -2.38
N ASP A 76 5.44 7.68 -3.70
CA ASP A 76 5.68 8.91 -4.44
C ASP A 76 4.69 10.02 -3.99
N GLY A 77 3.45 9.65 -3.65
CA GLY A 77 2.47 10.55 -3.05
C GLY A 77 2.89 11.13 -1.69
N VAL A 78 3.47 10.28 -0.82
CA VAL A 78 4.00 10.68 0.48
C VAL A 78 5.23 11.56 0.33
N GLU A 79 6.19 11.16 -0.50
CA GLU A 79 7.40 11.94 -0.77
C GLU A 79 7.06 13.34 -1.30
N GLY A 80 6.11 13.43 -2.24
CA GLY A 80 5.64 14.71 -2.75
C GLY A 80 4.96 15.58 -1.68
N LEU A 81 4.26 14.99 -0.71
CA LEU A 81 3.66 15.75 0.38
C LEU A 81 4.72 16.22 1.39
N VAL A 82 5.74 15.40 1.69
CA VAL A 82 6.88 15.79 2.52
C VAL A 82 7.64 16.96 1.90
N GLN A 83 7.96 16.89 0.60
CA GLN A 83 8.66 17.95 -0.12
C GLN A 83 7.88 19.28 -0.13
N ARG A 84 6.55 19.23 -0.27
CA ARG A 84 5.69 20.43 -0.20
C ARG A 84 5.61 21.03 1.20
N THR A 85 5.67 20.20 2.24
CA THR A 85 5.53 20.62 3.64
C THR A 85 6.85 21.16 4.20
N PHE A 86 7.98 20.60 3.78
CA PHE A 86 9.33 20.99 4.18
C PHE A 86 10.21 21.23 2.95
N PRO A 87 10.08 22.39 2.28
CA PRO A 87 10.92 22.69 1.13
C PRO A 87 12.39 22.77 1.56
N VAL A 88 13.24 21.93 0.97
CA VAL A 88 14.69 22.00 1.15
C VAL A 88 15.15 23.35 0.61
N LYS A 89 15.61 24.24 1.48
CA LYS A 89 16.29 25.47 1.04
C LYS A 89 17.66 25.06 0.48
N GLY A 90 17.89 25.39 -0.79
CA GLY A 90 19.20 25.30 -1.43
C GLY A 90 20.19 26.31 -0.87
#